data_AF-A0A3S1KCL7-F1
#
_entry.id   AF-A0A3S1KCL7-F1
#
_cell.length_a   1.000
_cell.length_b   1.000
_cell.length_c   1.000
_cell.angle_alpha   90.00
_cell.angle_beta   90.00
_cell.angle_gamma   90.00
#
_symmetry.space_group_name_H-M   'P 1'
#
loop_
_entity.id
_entity.type
_entity.pdbx_description
1 polymer ?
#
loop_
_entity_poly.entity_id
_entity_poly.type
_entity_poly.pdbx_seq_one_letter_code
_entity_poly.pdbx_strand_id
1 'polypeptide(L)'
;MEWKLAGRKPMTLTAELVAQVERVEPDPGPEPGTSEHTDAEFDGLVEKLLSQHHPDTLWVFAYGSLIWNPEFAHVEQRPATAPGWHRSFCLKLTRWRGTRDLPALMLALDRGGSCNGIVYRLPAEDHFGQLGQLMRREIDANPPTNVPCWIKVKTKDGPLRALAFVAAPDGSAYAGRLPLEQVADTLARAAGHWGSSAQYLFRTVSKLEESGIRDRNLWRIQDLVARQIAALTGGAD
;
A
#
# COMPACT_ATOMS: atom_id res chain seq x y z
N MET A 1 21.11 2.30 27.07
CA MET A 1 21.43 1.36 25.95
C MET A 1 21.35 2.14 24.64
N GLU A 2 22.35 2.96 24.34
CA GLU A 2 22.41 3.83 23.16
C GLU A 2 23.55 3.38 22.22
N TRP A 3 23.41 2.23 21.54
CA TRP A 3 24.48 1.75 20.66
C TRP A 3 24.05 1.14 19.31
N LYS A 4 22.86 1.43 18.77
CA LYS A 4 22.44 0.84 17.47
C LYS A 4 21.88 1.77 16.39
N LEU A 5 22.30 3.05 16.34
CA LEU A 5 21.93 3.93 15.23
C LEU A 5 23.10 4.55 14.45
N ALA A 6 24.34 4.41 14.92
CA ALA A 6 25.51 4.83 14.14
C ALA A 6 25.78 3.82 13.00
N GLY A 7 25.46 4.19 11.76
CA GLY A 7 25.89 3.46 10.55
C GLY A 7 24.80 3.04 9.56
N ARG A 8 23.53 3.41 9.73
CA ARG A 8 22.51 3.12 8.72
C ARG A 8 22.53 4.14 7.60
N LYS A 9 22.70 3.68 6.34
CA LYS A 9 22.59 4.54 5.14
C LYS A 9 21.21 5.22 5.15
N PRO A 10 21.14 6.56 5.09
CA PRO A 10 19.87 7.27 4.99
C PRO A 10 19.18 6.95 3.65
N MET A 11 17.88 7.23 3.58
CA MET A 11 17.16 7.19 2.31
C MET A 11 17.80 8.17 1.32
N THR A 12 17.83 7.78 0.05
CA THR A 12 18.30 8.61 -1.04
C THR A 12 17.16 9.46 -1.60
N LEU A 13 15.94 8.95 -1.58
CA LEU A 13 14.74 9.74 -1.85
C LEU A 13 14.45 10.64 -0.64
N THR A 14 14.71 11.94 -0.77
CA THR A 14 14.48 12.92 0.28
C THR A 14 13.20 13.70 0.06
N ALA A 15 12.76 14.46 1.08
CA ALA A 15 11.60 15.34 0.96
C ALA A 15 11.81 16.42 -0.11
N GLU A 16 13.03 16.93 -0.26
CA GLU A 16 13.40 17.93 -1.26
C GLU A 16 13.28 17.38 -2.68
N LEU A 17 13.72 16.13 -2.92
CA LEU A 17 13.54 15.48 -4.22
C LEU A 17 12.05 15.23 -4.51
N VAL A 18 11.29 14.74 -3.52
CA VAL A 18 9.85 14.55 -3.68
C VAL A 18 9.16 15.87 -4.04
N ALA A 19 9.52 16.98 -3.39
CA ALA A 19 8.93 18.29 -3.65
C ALA A 19 9.13 18.78 -5.10
N GLN A 20 10.18 18.32 -5.80
CA GLN A 20 10.44 18.70 -7.19
C GLN A 20 9.48 18.04 -8.20
N VAL A 21 8.84 16.93 -7.82
CA VAL A 21 7.90 16.19 -8.68
C VAL A 21 6.48 16.13 -8.11
N GLU A 22 6.30 16.71 -6.91
CA GLU A 22 4.99 16.84 -6.29
C GLU A 22 4.13 17.80 -7.08
N ARG A 23 2.95 17.32 -7.46
CA ARG A 23 1.94 18.11 -8.15
C ARG A 23 0.57 17.52 -7.89
N VAL A 24 -0.44 18.38 -7.97
CA VAL A 24 -1.85 18.02 -7.82
C VAL A 24 -2.48 18.17 -9.19
N GLU A 25 -2.81 17.05 -9.81
CA GLU A 25 -3.53 17.03 -11.09
C GLU A 25 -5.05 17.09 -10.84
N PRO A 26 -5.86 17.55 -11.81
CA PRO A 26 -7.32 17.43 -11.71
C PRO A 26 -7.76 15.98 -11.55
N ASP A 27 -8.84 15.75 -10.80
CA ASP A 27 -9.45 14.42 -10.71
C ASP A 27 -10.11 14.04 -12.04
N PRO A 28 -9.64 12.97 -12.74
CA PRO A 28 -10.26 12.53 -14.00
C PRO A 28 -11.64 11.90 -13.81
N GLY A 29 -12.09 11.74 -12.56
CA GLY A 29 -13.28 10.98 -12.19
C GLY A 29 -13.03 9.47 -12.24
N PRO A 30 -14.07 8.65 -11.98
CA PRO A 30 -13.97 7.19 -12.00
C PRO A 30 -13.37 6.64 -13.30
N GLU A 31 -12.77 5.45 -13.20
CA GLU A 31 -12.21 4.76 -14.36
C GLU A 31 -13.35 4.35 -15.33
N PRO A 32 -13.22 4.57 -16.64
CA PRO A 32 -14.23 4.15 -17.60
C PRO A 32 -14.55 2.65 -17.47
N GLY A 33 -15.84 2.32 -17.37
CA GLY A 33 -16.31 0.95 -17.18
C GLY A 33 -16.31 0.47 -15.73
N THR A 34 -16.01 1.36 -14.77
CA THR A 34 -16.19 1.10 -13.33
C THR A 34 -17.35 1.90 -12.76
N SER A 35 -17.87 1.44 -11.63
CA SER A 35 -18.84 2.18 -10.81
C SER A 35 -18.36 2.31 -9.37
N GLU A 36 -19.01 3.18 -8.60
CA GLU A 36 -18.88 3.16 -7.14
C GLU A 36 -19.65 1.97 -6.56
N HIS A 37 -19.17 1.44 -5.44
CA HIS A 37 -19.89 0.44 -4.68
C HIS A 37 -21.01 1.11 -3.88
N THR A 38 -22.19 0.49 -3.87
CA THR A 38 -23.29 0.83 -2.98
C THR A 38 -23.01 0.35 -1.56
N ASP A 39 -23.68 0.94 -0.57
CA ASP A 39 -23.58 0.48 0.83
C ASP A 39 -23.97 -1.00 0.98
N ALA A 40 -25.00 -1.46 0.24
CA ALA A 40 -25.41 -2.86 0.25
C ALA A 40 -24.36 -3.81 -0.35
N GLU A 41 -23.60 -3.37 -1.35
CA GLU A 41 -22.48 -4.15 -1.89
C GLU A 41 -21.32 -4.23 -0.88
N PHE A 42 -21.03 -3.13 -0.17
CA PHE A 42 -20.06 -3.16 0.93
C PHE A 42 -20.50 -4.10 2.05
N ASP A 43 -21.76 -4.04 2.46
CA ASP A 43 -22.31 -4.93 3.49
C ASP A 43 -22.21 -6.40 3.04
N GLY A 44 -22.54 -6.70 1.78
CA GLY A 44 -22.37 -8.04 1.21
C GLY A 44 -20.91 -8.52 1.18
N LEU A 45 -19.94 -7.62 0.94
CA LEU A 45 -18.51 -7.96 1.05
C LEU A 45 -18.13 -8.31 2.50
N VAL A 46 -18.65 -7.56 3.48
CA VAL A 46 -18.40 -7.81 4.91
C VAL A 46 -19.02 -9.14 5.35
N GLU A 47 -20.26 -9.41 4.99
CA GLU A 47 -20.94 -10.69 5.26
C GLU A 47 -20.16 -11.87 4.67
N LYS A 48 -19.69 -11.73 3.42
CA LYS A 48 -18.85 -12.73 2.77
C LYS A 48 -17.54 -12.95 3.53
N LEU A 49 -16.88 -11.89 4.02
CA LEU A 49 -15.64 -12.03 4.80
C LEU A 49 -15.89 -12.74 6.13
N LEU A 50 -16.96 -12.37 6.85
CA LEU A 50 -17.30 -12.94 8.15
C LEU A 50 -17.79 -14.40 8.04
N SER A 51 -18.44 -14.78 6.94
CA SER A 51 -18.81 -16.18 6.69
C SER A 51 -17.59 -17.07 6.39
N GLN A 52 -16.52 -16.53 5.79
CA GLN A 52 -15.26 -17.26 5.58
C GLN A 52 -14.45 -17.43 6.86
N HIS A 53 -14.51 -16.44 7.74
CA HIS A 53 -13.86 -16.47 9.04
C HIS A 53 -14.55 -15.51 10.00
N HIS A 54 -15.01 -16.05 11.13
CA HIS A 54 -15.61 -15.27 12.21
C HIS A 54 -14.59 -15.13 13.35
N PRO A 55 -13.77 -14.06 13.38
CA PRO A 55 -12.73 -13.91 14.39
C PRO A 55 -13.32 -13.51 15.75
N ASP A 56 -12.82 -14.11 16.82
CA ASP A 56 -13.01 -13.57 18.19
C ASP A 56 -12.23 -12.26 18.38
N THR A 57 -11.22 -12.03 17.53
CA THR A 57 -10.37 -10.84 17.55
C THR A 57 -10.01 -10.45 16.13
N LEU A 58 -10.45 -9.27 15.69
CA LEU A 58 -10.16 -8.77 14.36
C LEU A 58 -8.74 -8.20 14.26
N TRP A 59 -7.93 -8.80 13.37
CA TRP A 59 -6.59 -8.33 13.03
C TRP A 59 -6.52 -7.88 11.58
N VAL A 60 -5.86 -6.75 11.32
CA VAL A 60 -5.59 -6.21 9.98
C VAL A 60 -4.09 -6.18 9.74
N PHE A 61 -3.61 -6.79 8.66
CA PHE A 61 -2.21 -6.75 8.25
C PHE A 61 -1.97 -5.59 7.29
N ALA A 62 -1.21 -4.60 7.76
CA ALA A 62 -0.80 -3.44 7.02
C ALA A 62 0.59 -3.63 6.40
N TYR A 63 0.67 -3.42 5.10
CA TYR A 63 1.92 -3.46 4.33
C TYR A 63 2.23 -2.15 3.59
N GLY A 64 1.26 -1.24 3.44
CA GLY A 64 1.40 0.00 2.66
C GLY A 64 0.92 1.23 3.43
N SER A 65 -0.03 1.97 2.86
CA SER A 65 -0.57 3.22 3.43
C SER A 65 -1.11 3.06 4.84
N LEU A 66 -1.75 1.92 5.14
CA LEU A 66 -2.27 1.59 6.47
C LEU A 66 -1.23 1.73 7.61
N ILE A 67 0.07 1.64 7.30
CA ILE A 67 1.14 1.79 8.31
C ILE A 67 1.33 3.25 8.74
N TRP A 68 1.15 4.21 7.84
CA TRP A 68 1.31 5.65 8.12
C TRP A 68 0.00 6.43 8.17
N ASN A 69 -1.09 5.85 7.68
CA ASN A 69 -2.43 6.42 7.70
C ASN A 69 -3.48 5.32 7.86
N PRO A 70 -3.65 4.73 9.06
CA PRO A 70 -4.56 3.61 9.26
C PRO A 70 -6.02 3.99 9.05
N GLU A 71 -6.47 5.16 9.53
CA GLU A 71 -7.88 5.61 9.49
C GLU A 71 -8.89 4.61 10.09
N PHE A 72 -8.44 3.78 11.03
CA PHE A 72 -9.29 2.95 11.90
C PHE A 72 -8.71 2.95 13.32
N ALA A 73 -9.58 2.71 14.31
CA ALA A 73 -9.16 2.53 15.69
C ALA A 73 -8.46 1.17 15.88
N HIS A 74 -7.37 1.15 16.62
CA HIS A 74 -6.71 -0.08 17.02
C HIS A 74 -6.29 0.01 18.49
N VAL A 75 -6.37 -1.13 19.17
CA VAL A 75 -6.01 -1.27 20.59
C VAL A 75 -4.63 -1.90 20.77
N GLU A 76 -4.05 -2.41 19.69
CA GLU A 76 -2.73 -3.02 19.69
C GLU A 76 -2.12 -3.02 18.28
N GLN A 77 -0.79 -2.93 18.20
CA GLN A 77 -0.05 -3.17 16.96
C GLN A 77 1.19 -4.03 17.22
N ARG A 78 1.55 -4.90 16.27
CA ARG A 78 2.74 -5.77 16.36
C ARG A 78 3.45 -5.89 15.00
N PRO A 79 4.79 -5.97 14.98
CA PRO A 79 5.49 -6.43 13.79
C PRO A 79 5.04 -7.84 13.39
N ALA A 80 4.84 -8.06 12.10
CA ALA A 80 4.42 -9.34 11.56
C ALA A 80 5.04 -9.63 10.20
N THR A 81 5.14 -10.92 9.89
CA THR A 81 5.56 -11.41 8.58
C THR A 81 4.42 -12.18 7.94
N ALA A 82 4.10 -11.88 6.69
CA ALA A 82 3.16 -12.62 5.85
C ALA A 82 3.95 -13.52 4.88
N PRO A 83 4.12 -14.83 5.17
CA PRO A 83 4.81 -15.75 4.28
C PRO A 83 3.95 -16.08 3.06
N GLY A 84 4.56 -16.26 1.90
CA GLY A 84 3.84 -16.51 0.65
C GLY A 84 3.23 -15.26 0.02
N TRP A 85 3.54 -14.08 0.56
CA TRP A 85 3.13 -12.78 0.05
C TRP A 85 4.34 -11.87 -0.06
N HIS A 86 4.37 -10.99 -1.05
CA HIS A 86 5.38 -9.95 -1.15
C HIS A 86 4.73 -8.62 -1.52
N ARG A 87 5.37 -7.54 -1.09
CA ARG A 87 4.96 -6.18 -1.41
C ARG A 87 5.41 -5.83 -2.83
N SER A 88 4.48 -5.41 -3.68
CA SER A 88 4.77 -5.12 -5.10
C SER A 88 3.97 -3.93 -5.62
N PHE A 89 4.62 -3.05 -6.40
CA PHE A 89 3.98 -1.99 -7.17
C PHE A 89 3.38 -2.59 -8.45
N CYS A 90 2.28 -3.31 -8.29
CA CYS A 90 1.68 -4.16 -9.33
C CYS A 90 0.24 -3.76 -9.68
N LEU A 91 -0.29 -2.68 -9.10
CA LEU A 91 -1.60 -2.14 -9.46
C LEU A 91 -1.40 -0.86 -10.27
N LYS A 92 -1.88 -0.84 -11.51
CA LYS A 92 -1.92 0.35 -12.36
C LYS A 92 -3.12 1.20 -11.97
N LEU A 93 -2.86 2.46 -11.62
CA LEU A 93 -3.91 3.42 -11.27
C LEU A 93 -3.90 4.60 -12.24
N THR A 94 -5.05 4.87 -12.85
CA THR A 94 -5.33 6.00 -13.76
C THR A 94 -5.98 7.19 -13.03
N ARG A 95 -6.22 7.03 -11.73
CA ARG A 95 -6.78 8.00 -10.79
C ARG A 95 -5.90 8.06 -9.53
N TRP A 96 -6.15 9.01 -8.63
CA TRP A 96 -5.47 9.20 -7.35
C TRP A 96 -4.05 9.73 -7.47
N ARG A 97 -3.07 8.85 -7.70
CA ARG A 97 -1.63 9.21 -7.77
C ARG A 97 -1.09 9.21 -9.19
N GLY A 98 -1.96 9.01 -10.16
CA GLY A 98 -1.68 9.10 -11.59
C GLY A 98 -2.84 9.75 -12.33
N THR A 99 -2.67 9.87 -13.63
CA THR A 99 -3.70 10.33 -14.58
C THR A 99 -3.95 9.25 -15.64
N ARG A 100 -4.91 9.48 -16.54
CA ARG A 100 -5.15 8.58 -17.69
C ARG A 100 -3.95 8.55 -18.64
N ASP A 101 -3.31 9.71 -18.86
CA ASP A 101 -2.15 9.84 -19.74
C ASP A 101 -0.86 9.32 -19.09
N LEU A 102 -0.73 9.49 -17.77
CA LEU A 102 0.40 9.02 -17.00
C LEU A 102 -0.07 8.22 -15.77
N PRO A 103 -0.44 6.94 -15.96
CA PRO A 103 -0.88 6.08 -14.88
C PRO A 103 0.21 5.85 -13.85
N ALA A 104 -0.19 5.79 -12.58
CA ALA A 104 0.67 5.43 -11.47
C ALA A 104 0.73 3.91 -11.27
N LEU A 105 1.68 3.51 -10.43
CA LEU A 105 1.71 2.17 -9.84
C LEU A 105 1.46 2.28 -8.33
N MET A 106 0.68 1.35 -7.80
CA MET A 106 0.32 1.28 -6.39
C MET A 106 0.72 -0.06 -5.78
N LEU A 107 1.00 -0.04 -4.48
CA LEU A 107 1.36 -1.23 -3.73
C LEU A 107 0.17 -2.14 -3.48
N ALA A 108 0.37 -3.43 -3.74
CA ALA A 108 -0.45 -4.50 -3.23
C ALA A 108 0.41 -5.64 -2.65
N LEU A 109 -0.24 -6.56 -1.93
CA LEU A 109 0.35 -7.87 -1.69
C LEU A 109 0.09 -8.77 -2.90
N ASP A 110 1.18 -9.26 -3.47
CA ASP A 110 1.13 -10.26 -4.53
C ASP A 110 1.71 -11.59 -4.03
N ARG A 111 1.34 -12.68 -4.68
CA ARG A 111 1.71 -14.04 -4.25
C ARG A 111 3.21 -14.28 -4.35
N GLY A 112 3.72 -15.12 -3.46
CA GLY A 112 5.12 -15.53 -3.38
C GLY A 112 5.96 -14.69 -2.43
N GLY A 113 7.12 -15.21 -2.03
CA GLY A 113 8.07 -14.51 -1.17
C GLY A 113 7.61 -14.38 0.30
N SER A 114 7.94 -13.24 0.90
CA SER A 114 7.57 -12.92 2.28
C SER A 114 7.50 -11.40 2.45
N CYS A 115 6.48 -10.90 3.15
CA CYS A 115 6.28 -9.47 3.39
C CYS A 115 6.37 -9.19 4.90
N ASN A 116 7.21 -8.23 5.29
CA ASN A 116 7.20 -7.71 6.65
C ASN A 116 6.32 -6.47 6.72
N GLY A 117 5.43 -6.43 7.70
CA GLY A 117 4.45 -5.39 7.93
C GLY A 117 4.08 -5.28 9.40
N ILE A 118 2.95 -4.61 9.66
CA ILE A 118 2.38 -4.43 11.00
C ILE A 118 1.01 -5.10 11.02
N VAL A 119 0.69 -5.84 12.06
CA VAL A 119 -0.69 -6.23 12.36
C VAL A 119 -1.28 -5.29 13.40
N TYR A 120 -2.51 -4.86 13.16
CA TYR A 120 -3.31 -4.06 14.07
C TYR A 120 -4.44 -4.89 14.62
N ARG A 121 -4.61 -4.90 15.95
CA ARG A 121 -5.81 -5.45 16.59
C ARG A 121 -6.84 -4.35 16.71
N LEU A 122 -8.01 -4.60 16.16
CA LEU A 122 -9.15 -3.71 16.24
C LEU A 122 -9.89 -3.91 17.57
N PRO A 123 -10.66 -2.92 18.05
CA PRO A 123 -11.65 -3.09 19.13
C PRO A 123 -12.50 -4.35 18.95
N ALA A 124 -12.90 -4.97 20.06
CA ALA A 124 -13.58 -6.27 20.05
C ALA A 124 -15.07 -6.15 19.65
N GLU A 125 -15.64 -4.97 19.82
CA GLU A 125 -17.01 -4.64 19.46
C GLU A 125 -17.16 -4.28 17.97
N ASP A 126 -18.31 -4.59 17.38
CA ASP A 126 -18.69 -4.16 16.02
C ASP A 126 -17.68 -4.51 14.92
N HIS A 127 -17.27 -5.78 14.81
CA HIS A 127 -16.44 -6.23 13.70
C HIS A 127 -17.09 -5.94 12.32
N PHE A 128 -18.42 -5.96 12.24
CA PHE A 128 -19.14 -5.67 10.99
C PHE A 128 -18.92 -4.22 10.54
N GLY A 129 -19.24 -3.24 11.39
CA GLY A 129 -19.05 -1.82 11.07
C GLY A 129 -17.58 -1.47 10.85
N GLN A 130 -16.66 -2.06 11.63
CA GLN A 130 -15.23 -1.86 11.44
C GLN A 130 -14.71 -2.39 10.10
N LEU A 131 -15.17 -3.58 9.68
CA LEU A 131 -14.87 -4.10 8.34
C LEU A 131 -15.50 -3.25 7.25
N GLY A 132 -16.73 -2.76 7.45
CA GLY A 132 -17.41 -1.88 6.51
C GLY A 132 -16.68 -0.55 6.28
N GLN A 133 -16.11 0.05 7.33
CA GLN A 133 -15.25 1.23 7.21
C GLN A 133 -13.96 0.91 6.45
N LEU A 134 -13.33 -0.21 6.77
CA LEU A 134 -12.10 -0.64 6.11
C LEU A 134 -12.31 -0.93 4.61
N MET A 135 -13.45 -1.54 4.23
CA MET A 135 -13.78 -1.76 2.82
C MET A 135 -13.95 -0.43 2.06
N ARG A 136 -14.70 0.53 2.61
CA ARG A 136 -14.90 1.86 2.00
C ARG A 136 -13.59 2.64 1.81
N ARG A 137 -12.62 2.40 2.70
CA ARG A 137 -11.31 3.03 2.64
C ARG A 137 -10.40 2.41 1.57
N GLU A 138 -10.43 1.10 1.42
CA GLU A 138 -9.46 0.35 0.60
C GLU A 138 -9.99 -0.03 -0.79
N ILE A 139 -11.31 -0.04 -0.99
CA ILE A 139 -11.95 -0.40 -2.26
C ILE A 139 -12.58 0.86 -2.87
N ASP A 140 -12.01 1.28 -3.99
CA ASP A 140 -12.28 2.55 -4.65
C ASP A 140 -13.07 2.46 -5.96
N ALA A 141 -13.20 1.25 -6.53
CA ALA A 141 -13.86 1.01 -7.80
C ALA A 141 -14.54 -0.37 -7.82
N ASN A 142 -15.62 -0.52 -8.58
CA ASN A 142 -16.26 -1.79 -8.91
C ASN A 142 -16.07 -2.10 -10.41
N PRO A 143 -15.39 -3.20 -10.80
CA PRO A 143 -14.72 -4.19 -9.96
C PRO A 143 -13.47 -3.64 -9.25
N PRO A 144 -13.08 -4.20 -8.09
CA PRO A 144 -12.03 -3.63 -7.24
C PRO A 144 -10.62 -3.94 -7.74
N THR A 145 -9.70 -2.99 -7.54
CA THR A 145 -8.28 -3.10 -7.95
C THR A 145 -7.47 -4.04 -7.02
N ASN A 146 -7.88 -4.12 -5.76
CA ASN A 146 -7.40 -5.01 -4.71
C ASN A 146 -8.60 -5.73 -4.06
N VAL A 147 -8.37 -6.89 -3.45
CA VAL A 147 -9.43 -7.65 -2.79
C VAL A 147 -9.07 -8.01 -1.35
N PRO A 148 -10.04 -7.97 -0.42
CA PRO A 148 -9.81 -8.39 0.95
C PRO A 148 -9.61 -9.91 1.03
N CYS A 149 -8.61 -10.34 1.78
CA CYS A 149 -8.23 -11.74 1.92
C CYS A 149 -7.77 -12.04 3.36
N TRP A 150 -8.30 -13.10 3.95
CA TRP A 150 -7.80 -13.65 5.20
C TRP A 150 -6.47 -14.37 4.98
N ILE A 151 -5.39 -13.83 5.53
CA ILE A 151 -4.04 -14.39 5.41
C ILE A 151 -3.51 -14.88 6.76
N LYS A 152 -2.59 -15.84 6.72
CA LYS A 152 -1.82 -16.25 7.89
C LYS A 152 -0.55 -15.40 7.99
N VAL A 153 -0.31 -14.84 9.16
CA VAL A 153 0.89 -14.05 9.47
C VAL A 153 1.58 -14.59 10.71
N LYS A 154 2.89 -14.35 10.82
CA LYS A 154 3.73 -14.75 11.95
C LYS A 154 4.08 -13.51 12.76
N THR A 155 3.85 -13.57 14.07
CA THR A 155 4.30 -12.55 15.03
C THR A 155 5.26 -13.19 16.03
N LYS A 156 5.89 -12.37 16.88
CA LYS A 156 6.71 -12.86 18.01
C LYS A 156 5.91 -13.73 19.00
N ASP A 157 4.59 -13.50 19.10
CA ASP A 157 3.70 -14.20 20.04
C ASP A 157 3.02 -15.42 19.40
N GLY A 158 3.39 -15.74 18.16
CA GLY A 158 2.85 -16.87 17.41
C GLY A 158 2.16 -16.47 16.11
N PRO A 159 1.72 -17.48 15.32
CA PRO A 159 0.96 -17.24 14.11
C PRO A 159 -0.47 -16.79 14.44
N LEU A 160 -1.01 -15.88 13.63
CA LEU A 160 -2.41 -15.47 13.70
C LEU A 160 -2.98 -15.27 12.29
N ARG A 161 -4.31 -15.15 12.20
CA ARG A 161 -5.00 -14.83 10.96
C ARG A 161 -5.35 -13.33 10.98
N ALA A 162 -5.08 -12.65 9.87
CA ALA A 162 -5.35 -11.23 9.71
C ALA A 162 -5.97 -10.96 8.33
N LEU A 163 -6.80 -9.93 8.25
CA LEU A 163 -7.30 -9.42 6.99
C LEU A 163 -6.21 -8.59 6.31
N ALA A 164 -6.00 -8.82 5.01
CA ALA A 164 -5.13 -8.00 4.18
C ALA A 164 -5.80 -7.72 2.84
N PHE A 165 -5.35 -6.66 2.16
CA PHE A 165 -5.74 -6.39 0.79
C PHE A 165 -4.66 -6.92 -0.15
N VAL A 166 -5.07 -7.73 -1.13
CA VAL A 166 -4.16 -8.42 -2.04
C VAL A 166 -4.48 -8.02 -3.48
N ALA A 167 -3.50 -8.12 -4.38
CA ALA A 167 -3.73 -7.90 -5.80
C ALA A 167 -4.73 -8.92 -6.33
N ALA A 168 -5.64 -8.49 -7.20
CA ALA A 168 -6.54 -9.36 -7.95
C ALA A 168 -5.87 -9.70 -9.31
N PRO A 169 -5.30 -10.91 -9.51
CA PRO A 169 -4.50 -11.21 -10.70
C PRO A 169 -5.27 -11.14 -12.01
N ASP A 170 -6.58 -11.41 -11.95
CA ASP A 170 -7.48 -11.36 -13.10
C ASP A 170 -8.11 -9.97 -13.30
N GLY A 171 -7.74 -8.99 -12.47
CA GLY A 171 -8.25 -7.62 -12.53
C GLY A 171 -7.55 -6.79 -13.60
N SER A 172 -8.30 -5.88 -14.24
CA SER A 172 -7.77 -4.97 -15.28
C SER A 172 -6.65 -4.05 -14.78
N ALA A 173 -6.61 -3.77 -13.47
CA ALA A 173 -5.57 -2.96 -12.84
C ALA A 173 -4.27 -3.74 -12.59
N TYR A 174 -4.25 -5.08 -12.71
CA TYR A 174 -3.06 -5.86 -12.39
C TYR A 174 -1.99 -5.73 -13.50
N ALA A 175 -0.90 -5.07 -13.18
CA ALA A 175 0.26 -4.88 -14.05
C ALA A 175 1.31 -6.01 -13.92
N GLY A 176 1.08 -6.96 -13.01
CA GLY A 176 2.04 -8.04 -12.75
C GLY A 176 3.37 -7.55 -12.18
N ARG A 177 4.41 -8.35 -12.39
CA ARG A 177 5.77 -8.04 -11.94
C ARG A 177 6.51 -7.26 -13.01
N LEU A 178 6.78 -5.99 -12.73
CA LEU A 178 7.57 -5.12 -13.59
C LEU A 178 9.04 -5.04 -13.14
N PRO A 179 10.00 -4.78 -14.05
CA PRO A 179 11.37 -4.43 -13.69
C PRO A 179 11.42 -3.22 -12.75
N LEU A 180 12.35 -3.23 -11.78
CA LEU A 180 12.41 -2.17 -10.76
C LEU A 180 12.70 -0.80 -11.36
N GLU A 181 13.46 -0.76 -12.45
CA GLU A 181 13.80 0.43 -13.20
C GLU A 181 12.56 1.05 -13.86
N GLN A 182 11.64 0.21 -14.38
CA GLN A 182 10.36 0.67 -14.93
C GLN A 182 9.42 1.17 -13.83
N VAL A 183 9.35 0.45 -12.70
CA VAL A 183 8.60 0.90 -11.51
C VAL A 183 9.13 2.27 -11.06
N ALA A 184 10.45 2.42 -10.94
CA ALA A 184 11.05 3.66 -10.49
C ALA A 184 10.80 4.83 -11.46
N ASP A 185 10.88 4.62 -12.77
CA ASP A 185 10.57 5.65 -13.76
C ASP A 185 9.10 6.12 -13.63
N THR A 186 8.16 5.17 -13.48
CA THR A 186 6.75 5.52 -13.27
C THR A 186 6.54 6.28 -11.96
N LEU A 187 7.14 5.84 -10.85
CA LEU A 187 6.97 6.49 -9.55
C LEU A 187 7.63 7.87 -9.48
N ALA A 188 8.72 8.10 -10.21
CA ALA A 188 9.38 9.40 -10.31
C ALA A 188 8.55 10.42 -11.10
N ARG A 189 7.73 9.96 -12.04
CA ARG A 189 6.96 10.83 -12.94
C ARG A 189 5.50 10.95 -12.57
N ALA A 190 4.81 9.92 -12.11
CA ALA A 190 3.36 9.93 -11.95
C ALA A 190 2.90 10.79 -10.76
N ALA A 191 1.85 11.56 -10.97
CA ALA A 191 1.11 12.27 -9.94
C ALA A 191 -0.37 12.37 -10.32
N GLY A 192 -1.23 12.53 -9.33
CA GLY A 192 -2.65 12.74 -9.52
C GLY A 192 -3.20 13.71 -8.47
N HIS A 193 -4.51 13.71 -8.27
CA HIS A 193 -5.17 14.60 -7.30
C HIS A 193 -4.86 14.25 -5.82
N TRP A 194 -4.22 13.11 -5.53
CA TRP A 194 -3.68 12.75 -4.21
C TRP A 194 -2.18 13.01 -4.05
N GLY A 195 -1.59 13.75 -4.98
CA GLY A 195 -0.15 14.05 -5.01
C GLY A 195 0.66 13.01 -5.79
N SER A 196 1.98 13.08 -5.68
CA SER A 196 2.87 12.24 -6.48
C SER A 196 2.97 10.79 -5.99
N SER A 197 3.31 9.90 -6.91
CA SER A 197 3.71 8.54 -6.59
C SER A 197 5.03 8.48 -5.81
N ALA A 198 5.94 9.44 -6.02
CA ALA A 198 7.17 9.59 -5.27
C ALA A 198 6.90 9.88 -3.78
N GLN A 199 5.95 10.76 -3.48
CA GLN A 199 5.53 11.05 -2.10
C GLN A 199 4.98 9.81 -1.40
N TYR A 200 4.16 9.02 -2.08
CA TYR A 200 3.65 7.76 -1.54
C TYR A 200 4.77 6.79 -1.17
N LEU A 201 5.72 6.59 -2.07
CA LEU A 201 6.88 5.75 -1.83
C LEU A 201 7.69 6.28 -0.64
N PHE A 202 7.98 7.57 -0.61
CA PHE A 202 8.73 8.21 0.47
C PHE A 202 8.06 7.96 1.84
N ARG A 203 6.78 8.28 1.99
CA ARG A 203 6.03 8.05 3.24
C ARG A 203 6.04 6.59 3.65
N THR A 204 5.87 5.68 2.69
CA THR A 204 5.84 4.25 2.94
C THR A 204 7.19 3.72 3.42
N VAL A 205 8.28 4.08 2.75
CA VAL A 205 9.63 3.63 3.15
C VAL A 205 10.04 4.24 4.49
N SER A 206 9.78 5.53 4.70
CA SER A 206 10.09 6.22 5.96
C SER A 206 9.39 5.54 7.13
N LYS A 207 8.08 5.30 7.02
CA LYS A 207 7.31 4.67 8.10
C LYS A 207 7.70 3.21 8.35
N LEU A 208 8.05 2.48 7.30
CA LEU A 208 8.59 1.13 7.45
C LEU A 208 9.92 1.14 8.20
N GLU A 209 10.85 2.02 7.84
CA GLU A 209 12.15 2.13 8.52
C GLU A 209 11.98 2.55 10.00
N GLU A 210 11.09 3.51 10.29
CA GLU A 210 10.70 3.89 11.67
C GLU A 210 10.15 2.70 12.47
N SER A 211 9.38 1.83 11.80
CA SER A 211 8.83 0.62 12.40
C SER A 211 9.83 -0.54 12.47
N GLY A 212 11.11 -0.30 12.14
CA GLY A 212 12.18 -1.29 12.14
C GLY A 212 12.15 -2.27 10.95
N ILE A 213 11.33 -2.00 9.94
CA ILE A 213 11.13 -2.85 8.76
C ILE A 213 11.93 -2.30 7.57
N ARG A 214 13.01 -2.99 7.20
CA ARG A 214 13.85 -2.64 6.05
C ARG A 214 13.58 -3.54 4.85
N ASP A 215 12.62 -3.15 4.02
CA ASP A 215 12.26 -3.88 2.80
C ASP A 215 13.31 -3.65 1.70
N ARG A 216 14.05 -4.70 1.32
CA ARG A 216 15.14 -4.60 0.32
C ARG A 216 14.66 -4.09 -1.04
N ASN A 217 13.47 -4.46 -1.49
CA ASN A 217 12.96 -4.06 -2.79
C ASN A 217 12.57 -2.59 -2.75
N LEU A 218 11.82 -2.14 -1.74
CA LEU A 218 11.48 -0.74 -1.60
C LEU A 218 12.72 0.15 -1.41
N TRP A 219 13.73 -0.31 -0.68
CA TRP A 219 15.00 0.41 -0.52
C TRP A 219 15.76 0.57 -1.83
N ARG A 220 15.64 -0.40 -2.75
CA ARG A 220 16.18 -0.27 -4.11
C ARG A 220 15.33 0.67 -4.96
N ILE A 221 14.00 0.57 -4.88
CA ILE A 221 13.09 1.43 -5.64
C ILE A 221 13.27 2.89 -5.23
N GLN A 222 13.34 3.23 -3.93
CA GLN A 222 13.55 4.62 -3.50
C GLN A 222 14.89 5.19 -3.98
N ASP A 223 15.95 4.37 -4.05
CA ASP A 223 17.25 4.80 -4.56
C ASP A 223 17.16 5.10 -6.07
N LEU A 224 16.47 4.24 -6.83
CA LEU A 224 16.24 4.45 -8.26
C LEU A 224 15.34 5.66 -8.52
N VAL A 225 14.23 5.83 -7.79
CA VAL A 225 13.33 6.98 -7.93
C VAL A 225 14.08 8.28 -7.66
N ALA A 226 14.92 8.34 -6.62
CA ALA A 226 15.74 9.51 -6.32
C ALA A 226 16.67 9.88 -7.48
N ARG A 227 17.34 8.89 -8.09
CA ARG A 227 18.20 9.11 -9.27
C ARG A 227 17.41 9.60 -10.47
N GLN A 228 16.22 9.06 -10.70
CA GLN A 228 15.37 9.48 -11.82
C GLN A 228 14.86 10.90 -11.63
N ILE A 229 14.43 11.28 -10.43
CA ILE A 229 14.04 12.66 -10.13
C ILE A 229 15.21 13.61 -10.39
N ALA A 230 16.40 13.31 -9.85
CA ALA A 230 17.57 14.16 -10.05
C ALA A 230 17.97 14.30 -11.53
N ALA A 231 17.83 13.23 -12.33
CA ALA A 231 18.09 13.29 -13.77
C ALA A 231 17.05 14.13 -14.52
N LEU A 232 15.79 14.11 -14.08
CA LEU A 232 14.70 14.88 -14.69
C LEU A 232 14.80 16.38 -14.40
N THR A 233 15.31 16.74 -13.22
CA THR A 233 15.33 18.13 -12.74
C THR A 233 16.69 18.79 -12.92
N GLY A 234 17.77 18.02 -13.00
CA GLY A 234 19.13 18.50 -13.25
C GLY A 234 19.54 18.57 -14.72
N GLY A 235 18.67 18.18 -15.66
CA GLY A 235 18.91 18.24 -17.10
C GLY A 235 18.41 19.51 -17.79
N ALA A 236 18.08 20.56 -17.02
CA ALA A 236 17.50 21.82 -17.52
C ALA A 236 18.51 22.98 -17.61
N ASP A 237 19.81 22.67 -17.69
CA ASP A 237 20.89 23.64 -17.91
C ASP A 237 21.41 23.61 -19.35
#